data_AF-A0A0M2V160-F1
#
_entry.id   AF-A0A0M2V160-F1
#
_cell.length_a   1.000
_cell.length_b   1.000
_cell.length_c   1.000
_cell.angle_alpha   90.00
_cell.angle_beta   90.00
_cell.angle_gamma   90.00
#
_symmetry.space_group_name_H-M   'P 1'
#
loop_
_entity.id
_entity.type
_entity.pdbx_description
1 polymer ?
#
loop_
_entity_poly.entity_id
_entity_poly.type
_entity_poly.pdbx_seq_one_letter_code
_entity_poly.pdbx_strand_id
1 'polypeptide(L)'
;MVFNDGMQDANLLCQIKSRYSSLGPLMDERMRRQWAATEAQAYGRGGLSAVSSATGMSRNTIRKGKPKAAVDARLRKKGGGRKRLTETDPGLMNALERLVEPTSRGDPMSPLRWTCKSTVNLAEALTRQGHPIGAWTVGNLLRGAGYSLQGNRKTKEGSSHPDRNAQFEYINTTVQQFQDRGQPVISVDTKKKELVGPFKNGGREWQPKGEPEEVLVHDFIDKQLGKVIPYGVFDLSLNEGWVSVGIDHDTAQFAVQAIGRWWQKMGSKRYPYRQRIVDHRRWGW
;
A
#
# COMPACT_ATOMS: atom_id res chain seq x y z
N MET A 1 57.23 44.36 36.93
CA MET A 1 56.73 44.51 35.54
C MET A 1 55.96 43.26 35.18
N VAL A 2 54.63 43.28 35.31
CA VAL A 2 53.74 42.15 34.97
C VAL A 2 52.63 42.70 34.08
N PHE A 3 52.96 42.96 32.82
CA PHE A 3 52.00 43.34 31.79
C PHE A 3 52.56 42.95 30.43
N ASN A 4 52.28 41.73 29.95
CA ASN A 4 52.25 41.46 28.50
C ASN A 4 51.66 40.11 28.03
N ASP A 5 51.41 39.12 28.90
CA ASP A 5 50.92 37.81 28.41
C ASP A 5 49.45 37.84 27.94
N GLY A 6 48.54 38.48 28.68
CA GLY A 6 47.10 38.46 28.34
C GLY A 6 46.71 39.22 27.07
N MET A 7 47.47 40.25 26.69
CA MET A 7 47.21 41.06 25.49
C MET A 7 47.75 40.37 24.22
N GLN A 8 48.81 39.58 24.35
CA GLN A 8 49.33 38.73 23.28
C GLN A 8 48.38 37.56 22.99
N ASP A 9 47.79 36.96 24.04
CA ASP A 9 46.80 35.88 23.90
C ASP A 9 45.50 36.32 23.21
N ALA A 10 45.01 37.53 23.50
CA ALA A 10 43.80 38.07 22.87
C ALA A 10 44.03 38.39 21.37
N ASN A 11 45.20 38.94 21.02
CA ASN A 11 45.55 39.22 19.63
C ASN A 11 45.73 37.93 18.82
N LEU A 12 46.38 36.92 19.42
CA LEU A 12 46.52 35.59 18.84
C LEU A 12 45.16 34.94 18.51
N LEU A 13 44.20 34.99 19.45
CA LEU A 13 42.85 34.46 19.24
C LEU A 13 42.12 35.16 18.08
N CYS A 14 42.24 36.49 17.99
CA CYS A 14 41.65 37.26 16.90
C CYS A 14 42.25 36.90 15.53
N GLN A 15 43.56 36.70 15.45
CA GLN A 15 44.26 36.32 14.22
C GLN A 15 43.88 34.91 13.73
N ILE A 16 43.78 33.95 14.65
CA ILE A 16 43.35 32.58 14.32
C ILE A 16 41.89 32.60 13.84
N LYS A 17 41.02 33.33 14.54
CA LYS A 17 39.60 33.46 14.19
C LYS A 17 39.42 34.09 12.80
N SER A 18 40.15 35.16 12.51
CA SER A 18 40.12 35.83 11.21
C SER A 18 40.49 34.87 10.06
N ARG A 19 41.63 34.16 10.18
CA ARG A 19 42.07 33.19 9.16
C ARG A 19 41.09 32.03 8.99
N TYR A 20 40.52 31.53 10.10
CA TYR A 20 39.51 30.48 10.03
C TYR A 20 38.21 30.95 9.38
N SER A 21 37.74 32.17 9.66
CA SER A 21 36.52 32.71 9.06
C SER A 21 36.65 32.92 7.56
N SER A 22 37.84 33.29 7.05
CA SER A 22 38.07 33.46 5.62
C SER A 22 38.08 32.13 4.84
N LEU A 23 38.65 31.07 5.43
CA LEU A 23 38.82 29.78 4.74
C LEU A 23 37.74 28.75 5.09
N GLY A 24 37.11 28.88 6.26
CA GLY A 24 36.15 27.92 6.81
C GLY A 24 35.01 27.54 5.86
N PRO A 25 34.38 28.49 5.13
CA PRO A 25 33.33 28.17 4.15
C PRO A 25 33.81 27.39 2.94
N LEU A 26 35.10 27.51 2.57
CA LEU A 26 35.71 26.83 1.41
C LEU A 26 36.25 25.45 1.78
N MET A 27 36.38 25.16 3.06
CA MET A 27 36.96 23.93 3.56
C MET A 27 35.91 22.85 3.85
N ASP A 28 36.10 21.67 3.28
CA ASP A 28 35.34 20.50 3.72
C ASP A 28 35.68 20.12 5.17
N GLU A 29 34.90 19.21 5.73
CA GLU A 29 35.07 18.80 7.13
C GLU A 29 36.43 18.12 7.40
N ARG A 30 37.09 17.54 6.39
CA ARG A 30 38.43 16.96 6.54
C ARG A 30 39.48 18.08 6.58
N MET A 31 39.41 19.02 5.65
CA MET A 31 40.35 20.12 5.49
C MET A 31 40.30 21.07 6.69
N ARG A 32 39.11 21.35 7.25
CA ARG A 32 38.99 22.14 8.49
C ARG A 32 39.73 21.52 9.66
N ARG A 33 39.62 20.20 9.84
CA ARG A 33 40.30 19.47 10.92
C ARG A 33 41.82 19.47 10.74
N GLN A 34 42.28 19.28 9.50
CA GLN A 34 43.71 19.28 9.19
C GLN A 34 44.33 20.66 9.37
N TRP A 35 43.68 21.70 8.86
CA TRP A 35 44.09 23.09 9.05
C TRP A 35 44.16 23.46 10.54
N ALA A 36 43.13 23.14 11.32
CA ALA A 36 43.12 23.43 12.76
C ALA A 36 44.24 22.69 13.50
N ALA A 37 44.59 21.47 13.07
CA ALA A 37 45.67 20.69 13.68
C ALA A 37 47.06 21.28 13.36
N THR A 38 47.28 21.73 12.12
CA THR A 38 48.54 22.40 11.72
C THR A 38 48.68 23.75 12.41
N GLU A 39 47.59 24.50 12.49
CA GLU A 39 47.53 25.79 13.16
C GLU A 39 47.86 25.66 14.65
N ALA A 40 47.27 24.67 15.33
CA ALA A 40 47.54 24.41 16.73
C ALA A 40 49.00 23.96 16.99
N GLN A 41 49.64 23.31 16.01
CA GLN A 41 51.03 22.88 16.14
C GLN A 41 52.02 24.04 15.99
N ALA A 42 51.72 25.03 15.14
CA ALA A 42 52.58 26.20 14.92
C ALA A 42 52.77 27.04 16.21
N TYR A 43 51.77 27.07 17.08
CA TYR A 43 51.80 27.84 18.34
C TYR A 43 52.31 27.06 19.56
N GLY A 44 52.71 25.79 19.40
CA GLY A 44 53.32 25.01 20.49
C GLY A 44 52.41 24.84 21.72
N ARG A 45 52.94 25.13 22.92
CA ARG A 45 52.24 24.92 24.19
C ARG A 45 51.08 25.91 24.32
N GLY A 46 49.84 25.41 24.38
CA GLY A 46 48.62 26.23 24.45
C GLY A 46 47.91 26.45 23.12
N GLY A 47 48.56 26.17 21.98
CA GLY A 47 47.98 26.33 20.64
C GLY A 47 46.69 25.52 20.43
N LEU A 48 46.60 24.32 21.03
CA LEU A 48 45.37 23.50 20.98
C LEU A 48 44.18 24.20 21.65
N SER A 49 44.41 24.87 22.78
CA SER A 49 43.38 25.61 23.49
C SER A 49 43.02 26.89 22.74
N ALA A 50 44.01 27.62 22.21
CA ALA A 50 43.79 28.83 21.43
C ALA A 50 42.96 28.58 20.16
N VAL A 51 43.32 27.55 19.37
CA VAL A 51 42.57 27.20 18.15
C VAL A 51 41.17 26.70 18.47
N SER A 52 41.00 25.91 19.55
CA SER A 52 39.67 25.46 20.00
C SER A 52 38.77 26.64 20.38
N SER A 53 39.29 27.59 21.14
CA SER A 53 38.55 28.79 21.53
C SER A 53 38.23 29.71 20.35
N ALA A 54 39.14 29.87 19.39
CA ALA A 54 38.96 30.75 18.23
C ALA A 54 38.00 30.18 17.18
N THR A 55 37.99 28.86 16.97
CA THR A 55 37.22 28.19 15.89
C THR A 55 35.95 27.50 16.37
N GLY A 56 35.80 27.27 17.69
CA GLY A 56 34.72 26.48 18.27
C GLY A 56 34.87 24.97 18.06
N MET A 57 35.95 24.51 17.44
CA MET A 57 36.19 23.08 17.22
C MET A 57 36.60 22.39 18.52
N SER A 58 36.13 21.15 18.72
CA SER A 58 36.52 20.37 19.89
C SER A 58 38.02 20.07 19.87
N ARG A 59 38.67 20.12 21.04
CA ARG A 59 40.10 19.75 21.19
C ARG A 59 40.41 18.34 20.66
N ASN A 60 39.47 17.41 20.78
CA ASN A 60 39.63 16.04 20.27
C ASN A 60 39.61 16.00 18.72
N THR A 61 38.77 16.83 18.10
CA THR A 61 38.69 16.99 16.65
C THR A 61 40.00 17.57 16.09
N ILE A 62 40.53 18.62 16.73
CA ILE A 62 41.79 19.25 16.35
C ILE A 62 42.96 18.25 16.49
N ARG A 63 43.04 17.54 17.62
CA ARG A 63 44.10 16.54 17.86
C ARG A 63 44.11 15.41 16.83
N LYS A 64 42.94 14.98 16.35
CA LYS A 64 42.79 13.93 15.33
C LYS A 64 43.06 14.43 13.90
N GLY A 65 43.21 15.74 13.69
CA GLY A 65 43.43 16.34 12.38
C GLY A 65 44.86 16.23 11.84
N LYS A 66 45.84 15.80 12.65
CA LYS A 66 47.21 15.61 12.16
C LYS A 66 47.25 14.63 10.98
N PRO A 67 47.80 15.01 9.81
CA PRO A 67 47.87 14.10 8.68
C PRO A 67 48.77 12.91 9.04
N LYS A 68 48.22 11.70 8.93
CA LYS A 68 49.01 10.47 8.83
C LYS A 68 49.40 10.34 7.35
N ALA A 69 50.63 9.93 7.07
CA ALA A 69 51.33 9.96 5.77
C ALA A 69 50.48 9.68 4.50
N ALA A 70 50.97 10.21 3.37
CA ALA A 70 50.50 10.10 1.96
C ALA A 70 48.98 10.24 1.73
N VAL A 71 48.59 11.35 1.12
CA VAL A 71 47.20 11.77 0.92
C VAL A 71 46.54 10.92 -0.17
N ASP A 72 45.77 9.92 0.22
CA ASP A 72 44.74 9.35 -0.65
C ASP A 72 43.57 10.36 -0.76
N ALA A 73 43.18 10.70 -1.98
CA ALA A 73 42.16 11.72 -2.31
C ALA A 73 40.75 11.36 -1.81
N ARG A 74 40.59 10.16 -1.24
CA ARG A 74 39.31 9.62 -0.79
C ARG A 74 38.98 10.02 0.65
N LEU A 75 37.81 10.61 0.86
CA LEU A 75 37.32 11.07 2.17
C LEU A 75 36.90 9.95 3.14
N ARG A 76 36.69 8.71 2.66
CA ARG A 76 36.25 7.55 3.47
C ARG A 76 37.15 6.34 3.26
N LYS A 77 37.45 5.61 4.33
CA LYS A 77 38.15 4.30 4.29
C LYS A 77 37.42 3.31 3.39
N LYS A 78 38.16 2.43 2.71
CA LYS A 78 37.57 1.28 1.99
C LYS A 78 36.93 0.34 3.02
N GLY A 79 35.62 0.12 2.88
CA GLY A 79 34.79 -0.59 3.85
C GLY A 79 33.36 -0.06 3.81
N GLY A 80 32.64 -0.39 2.73
CA GLY A 80 31.29 0.09 2.49
C GLY A 80 30.24 -0.88 3.01
N GLY A 81 29.73 -0.64 4.22
CA GLY A 81 28.51 -1.26 4.74
C GLY A 81 28.49 -2.80 4.80
N ARG A 82 27.38 -3.34 5.30
CA ARG A 82 27.08 -4.77 5.17
C ARG A 82 26.88 -5.08 3.67
N LYS A 83 27.52 -6.13 3.16
CA LYS A 83 27.30 -6.62 1.79
C LYS A 83 25.81 -6.89 1.57
N ARG A 84 25.33 -6.73 0.32
CA ARG A 84 23.91 -6.94 0.02
C ARG A 84 23.55 -8.40 0.29
N LEU A 85 22.33 -8.65 0.78
CA LEU A 85 21.90 -10.02 1.10
C LEU A 85 21.95 -10.93 -0.13
N THR A 86 21.65 -10.40 -1.31
CA THR A 86 21.77 -11.06 -2.61
C THR A 86 23.21 -11.47 -2.98
N GLU A 87 24.22 -10.80 -2.42
CA GLU A 87 25.65 -11.17 -2.62
C GLU A 87 26.11 -12.22 -1.62
N THR A 88 25.42 -12.33 -0.48
CA THR A 88 25.76 -13.28 0.59
C THR A 88 24.97 -14.58 0.45
N ASP A 89 23.82 -14.52 -0.22
CA ASP A 89 22.89 -15.61 -0.46
C ASP A 89 22.45 -15.61 -1.93
N PRO A 90 23.21 -16.28 -2.82
CA PRO A 90 22.93 -16.32 -4.26
C PRO A 90 21.62 -17.04 -4.61
N GLY A 91 21.11 -17.92 -3.74
CA GLY A 91 19.90 -18.72 -3.98
C GLY A 91 18.60 -17.97 -3.65
N LEU A 92 18.70 -16.90 -2.86
CA LEU A 92 17.57 -16.12 -2.36
C LEU A 92 16.63 -15.62 -3.47
N MET A 93 17.19 -15.09 -4.57
CA MET A 93 16.38 -14.51 -5.64
C MET A 93 15.57 -15.60 -6.37
N ASN A 94 16.20 -16.72 -6.71
CA ASN A 94 15.53 -17.87 -7.32
C ASN A 94 14.48 -18.49 -6.38
N ALA A 95 14.74 -18.52 -5.08
CA ALA A 95 13.76 -18.96 -4.09
C ALA A 95 12.55 -18.00 -4.04
N LEU A 96 12.80 -16.70 -4.04
CA LEU A 96 11.74 -15.68 -4.05
C LEU A 96 10.89 -15.74 -5.33
N GLU A 97 11.52 -15.89 -6.49
CA GLU A 97 10.81 -16.03 -7.78
C GLU A 97 9.90 -17.24 -7.79
N ARG A 98 10.36 -18.42 -7.34
CA ARG A 98 9.54 -19.63 -7.22
C ARG A 98 8.32 -19.47 -6.30
N LEU A 99 8.40 -18.61 -5.29
CA LEU A 99 7.26 -18.32 -4.40
C LEU A 99 6.26 -17.32 -5.00
N VAL A 100 6.71 -16.50 -5.95
CA VAL A 100 5.93 -15.38 -6.52
C VAL A 100 5.35 -15.73 -7.89
N GLU A 101 6.07 -16.56 -8.66
CA GLU A 101 5.68 -17.03 -9.98
C GLU A 101 4.29 -17.67 -9.95
N PRO A 102 3.42 -17.31 -10.90
CA PRO A 102 2.11 -17.91 -11.03
C PRO A 102 2.26 -19.27 -11.73
N THR A 103 2.80 -20.29 -11.06
CA THR A 103 2.55 -21.68 -11.46
C THR A 103 1.09 -21.97 -11.17
N SER A 104 0.25 -21.63 -12.14
CA SER A 104 -1.17 -21.93 -12.26
C SER A 104 -1.99 -21.64 -11.01
N ARG A 105 -2.95 -20.71 -11.10
CA ARG A 105 -4.05 -20.66 -10.12
C ARG A 105 -4.70 -22.05 -10.06
N GLY A 106 -4.30 -22.89 -9.09
CA GLY A 106 -4.75 -24.27 -8.96
C GLY A 106 -3.70 -25.39 -9.13
N ASP A 107 -2.39 -25.14 -9.21
CA ASP A 107 -1.41 -26.25 -9.16
C ASP A 107 -1.53 -27.03 -7.82
N PRO A 108 -1.85 -28.34 -7.84
CA PRO A 108 -2.04 -29.13 -6.63
C PRO A 108 -0.81 -29.22 -5.71
N MET A 109 0.38 -28.94 -6.24
CA MET A 109 1.65 -29.18 -5.56
C MET A 109 2.31 -27.92 -4.99
N SER A 110 1.67 -26.75 -5.05
CA SER A 110 2.24 -25.52 -4.48
C SER A 110 2.10 -25.46 -2.95
N PRO A 111 3.19 -25.31 -2.18
CA PRO A 111 3.16 -25.29 -0.72
C PRO A 111 2.53 -24.02 -0.11
N LEU A 112 2.26 -22.98 -0.92
CA LEU A 112 1.60 -21.74 -0.50
C LEU A 112 0.15 -21.68 -0.99
N ARG A 113 -0.63 -22.71 -0.62
CA ARG A 113 -1.96 -22.93 -1.21
C ARG A 113 -3.07 -22.01 -0.69
N TRP A 114 -2.84 -21.20 0.35
CA TRP A 114 -3.97 -20.46 0.96
C TRP A 114 -3.68 -19.13 1.65
N THR A 115 -2.46 -18.60 1.63
CA THR A 115 -2.18 -17.36 2.37
C THR A 115 -1.56 -16.30 1.47
N CYS A 116 -2.31 -15.20 1.37
CA CYS A 116 -1.99 -13.92 0.73
C CYS A 116 -0.50 -13.70 0.48
N LYS A 117 -0.15 -13.26 -0.75
CA LYS A 117 1.19 -12.84 -1.21
C LYS A 117 1.70 -11.58 -0.46
N SER A 118 1.65 -11.58 0.87
CA SER A 118 2.22 -10.52 1.71
C SER A 118 3.73 -10.71 1.80
N THR A 119 4.46 -9.61 1.94
CA THR A 119 5.91 -9.65 2.12
C THR A 119 6.32 -10.34 3.42
N VAL A 120 5.42 -10.38 4.43
CA VAL A 120 5.62 -11.10 5.70
C VAL A 120 5.59 -12.62 5.47
N ASN A 121 4.57 -13.12 4.77
CA ASN A 121 4.45 -14.55 4.49
C ASN A 121 5.59 -15.05 3.60
N LEU A 122 6.00 -14.24 2.62
CA LEU A 122 7.16 -14.54 1.77
C LEU A 122 8.47 -14.58 2.58
N ALA A 123 8.65 -13.67 3.53
CA ALA A 123 9.82 -13.65 4.41
C ALA A 123 9.88 -14.90 5.31
N GLU A 124 8.75 -15.31 5.89
CA GLU A 124 8.66 -16.55 6.69
C GLU A 124 8.93 -17.80 5.86
N ALA A 125 8.38 -17.87 4.64
CA ALA A 125 8.59 -18.99 3.74
C ALA A 125 10.06 -19.11 3.30
N LEU A 126 10.68 -17.99 2.94
CA LEU A 126 12.11 -17.94 2.60
C LEU A 126 12.99 -18.30 3.80
N THR A 127 12.66 -17.79 4.98
CA THR A 127 13.37 -18.13 6.22
C THR A 127 13.29 -19.63 6.52
N ARG A 128 12.13 -20.26 6.32
CA ARG A 128 11.95 -21.72 6.43
C ARG A 128 12.75 -22.51 5.39
N GLN A 129 13.00 -21.94 4.21
CA GLN A 129 13.83 -22.54 3.16
C GLN A 129 15.34 -22.32 3.36
N GLY A 130 15.75 -21.72 4.49
CA GLY A 130 17.16 -21.47 4.81
C GLY A 130 17.67 -20.10 4.36
N HIS A 131 16.78 -19.21 3.93
CA HIS A 131 17.09 -17.86 3.47
C HIS A 131 16.55 -16.80 4.48
N PRO A 132 17.25 -16.53 5.60
CA PRO A 132 16.74 -15.65 6.65
C PRO A 132 16.64 -14.20 6.14
N ILE A 133 15.40 -13.72 6.02
CA ILE A 133 15.10 -12.40 5.46
C ILE A 133 13.89 -11.76 6.14
N GLY A 134 13.89 -10.43 6.27
CA GLY A 134 12.75 -9.68 6.76
C GLY A 134 11.82 -9.18 5.64
N ALA A 135 10.54 -8.96 5.97
CA ALA A 135 9.50 -8.52 5.03
C ALA A 135 9.86 -7.23 4.25
N TRP A 136 10.56 -6.28 4.88
CA TRP A 136 10.99 -5.05 4.21
C TRP A 136 11.98 -5.32 3.08
N THR A 137 12.95 -6.21 3.31
CA THR A 137 13.95 -6.61 2.32
C THR A 137 13.30 -7.38 1.18
N VAL A 138 12.35 -8.27 1.47
CA VAL A 138 11.53 -8.95 0.44
C VAL A 138 10.82 -7.92 -0.44
N GLY A 139 10.18 -6.90 0.15
CA GLY A 139 9.52 -5.84 -0.61
C GLY A 139 10.47 -5.04 -1.52
N ASN A 140 11.71 -4.81 -1.08
CA ASN A 140 12.72 -4.17 -1.92
C ASN A 140 13.22 -5.06 -3.05
N LEU A 141 13.41 -6.35 -2.81
CA LEU A 141 13.81 -7.31 -3.84
C LEU A 141 12.72 -7.46 -4.90
N LEU A 142 11.46 -7.56 -4.49
CA LEU A 142 10.31 -7.58 -5.39
C LEU A 142 10.26 -6.32 -6.27
N ARG A 143 10.39 -5.13 -5.68
CA ARG A 143 10.45 -3.87 -6.46
C ARG A 143 11.64 -3.82 -7.40
N GLY A 144 12.81 -4.26 -6.94
CA GLY A 144 14.03 -4.32 -7.75
C GLY A 144 13.91 -5.26 -8.95
N ALA A 145 13.12 -6.33 -8.81
CA ALA A 145 12.80 -7.28 -9.88
C ALA A 145 11.57 -6.89 -10.70
N GLY A 146 11.03 -5.68 -10.55
CA GLY A 146 9.92 -5.16 -11.35
C GLY A 146 8.52 -5.59 -10.90
N TYR A 147 8.39 -6.29 -9.76
CA TYR A 147 7.09 -6.59 -9.17
C TYR A 147 6.49 -5.36 -8.49
N SER A 148 5.18 -5.25 -8.59
CA SER A 148 4.38 -4.22 -7.91
C SER A 148 3.14 -4.84 -7.28
N LEU A 149 2.59 -4.17 -6.26
CA LEU A 149 1.31 -4.55 -5.68
C LEU A 149 0.21 -4.26 -6.70
N GLN A 150 -0.43 -5.33 -7.19
CA GLN A 150 -1.55 -5.24 -8.13
C GLN A 150 -2.85 -5.60 -7.40
N GLY A 151 -3.86 -4.74 -7.52
CA GLY A 151 -5.23 -5.07 -7.13
C GLY A 151 -5.87 -5.99 -8.16
N ASN A 152 -6.82 -6.82 -7.74
CA ASN A 152 -7.63 -7.59 -8.69
C ASN A 152 -8.51 -6.63 -9.48
N ARG A 153 -8.18 -6.38 -10.75
CA ARG A 153 -9.05 -5.67 -11.69
C ARG A 153 -9.95 -6.68 -12.40
N LYS A 154 -11.27 -6.51 -12.29
CA LYS A 154 -12.24 -7.34 -13.02
C LYS A 154 -12.28 -6.88 -14.48
N THR A 155 -11.35 -7.37 -15.31
CA THR A 155 -11.29 -7.03 -16.76
C THR A 155 -11.53 -8.23 -17.67
N LYS A 156 -11.71 -9.44 -17.12
CA LYS A 156 -12.11 -10.60 -17.90
C LYS A 156 -13.62 -10.57 -18.11
N GLU A 157 -14.09 -9.73 -19.03
CA GLU A 157 -15.30 -10.05 -19.78
C GLU A 157 -14.97 -11.21 -20.73
N GLY A 158 -15.93 -12.09 -21.01
CA GLY A 158 -15.76 -13.12 -22.04
C GLY A 158 -15.34 -12.48 -23.38
N SER A 159 -14.67 -13.26 -24.23
CA SER A 159 -14.24 -12.85 -25.57
C SER A 159 -15.32 -12.01 -26.28
N SER A 160 -14.93 -10.85 -26.83
CA SER A 160 -15.79 -9.95 -27.60
C SER A 160 -16.48 -10.74 -28.73
N HIS A 161 -17.72 -11.16 -28.50
CA HIS A 161 -18.51 -11.91 -29.48
C HIS A 161 -19.21 -10.89 -30.41
N PRO A 162 -19.13 -11.03 -31.74
CA PRO A 162 -19.75 -10.10 -32.68
C PRO A 162 -21.27 -9.94 -32.45
N ASP A 163 -21.94 -11.01 -32.01
CA ASP A 163 -23.39 -10.97 -31.75
C ASP A 163 -23.79 -10.35 -30.39
N ARG A 164 -22.84 -9.95 -29.53
CA ARG A 164 -23.15 -9.33 -28.23
C ARG A 164 -23.96 -8.04 -28.42
N ASN A 165 -23.63 -7.25 -29.45
CA ASN A 165 -24.33 -6.00 -29.72
C ASN A 165 -25.77 -6.24 -30.20
N ALA A 166 -25.99 -7.24 -31.05
CA ALA A 166 -27.33 -7.60 -31.55
C ALA A 166 -28.28 -7.99 -30.41
N GLN A 167 -27.78 -8.68 -29.38
CA GLN A 167 -28.57 -9.00 -28.18
C GLN A 167 -28.96 -7.74 -27.40
N PHE A 168 -28.05 -6.77 -27.25
CA PHE A 168 -28.36 -5.51 -26.57
C PHE A 168 -29.34 -4.64 -27.35
N GLU A 169 -29.18 -4.57 -28.67
CA GLU A 169 -30.12 -3.85 -29.55
C GLU A 169 -31.52 -4.47 -29.47
N TYR A 170 -31.63 -5.80 -29.54
CA TYR A 170 -32.91 -6.50 -29.40
C TYR A 170 -33.58 -6.23 -28.03
N ILE A 171 -32.81 -6.31 -26.94
CA ILE A 171 -33.32 -6.02 -25.60
C ILE A 171 -33.78 -4.56 -25.52
N ASN A 172 -32.99 -3.62 -26.04
CA ASN A 172 -33.32 -2.20 -26.03
C ASN A 172 -34.59 -1.90 -26.83
N THR A 173 -34.72 -2.45 -28.05
CA THR A 173 -35.94 -2.33 -28.85
C THR A 173 -37.15 -2.91 -28.12
N THR A 174 -37.00 -4.06 -27.46
CA THR A 174 -38.08 -4.68 -26.68
C THR A 174 -38.49 -3.80 -25.50
N VAL A 175 -37.52 -3.23 -24.77
CA VAL A 175 -37.76 -2.30 -23.67
C VAL A 175 -38.52 -1.06 -24.15
N GLN A 176 -38.08 -0.44 -25.24
CA GLN A 176 -38.74 0.74 -25.83
C GLN A 176 -40.19 0.43 -26.21
N GLN A 177 -40.45 -0.70 -26.88
CA GLN A 177 -41.82 -1.12 -27.24
C GLN A 177 -42.73 -1.35 -26.02
N PHE A 178 -42.18 -1.81 -24.89
CA PHE A 178 -42.96 -1.94 -23.66
C PHE A 178 -43.25 -0.57 -23.06
N GLN A 179 -42.26 0.32 -23.00
CA GLN A 179 -42.43 1.69 -22.50
C GLN A 179 -43.43 2.50 -23.33
N ASP A 180 -43.37 2.42 -24.66
CA ASP A 180 -44.31 3.10 -25.58
C ASP A 180 -45.75 2.63 -25.37
N ARG A 181 -45.93 1.35 -25.04
CA ARG A 181 -47.24 0.76 -24.68
C ARG A 181 -47.63 1.04 -23.22
N GLY A 182 -46.82 1.80 -22.48
CA GLY A 182 -46.94 2.06 -21.04
C GLY A 182 -46.95 0.79 -20.18
N GLN A 183 -46.33 -0.28 -20.66
CA GLN A 183 -46.16 -1.53 -19.93
C GLN A 183 -44.95 -1.45 -18.99
N PRO A 184 -44.99 -2.15 -17.85
CA PRO A 184 -43.88 -2.19 -16.90
C PRO A 184 -42.62 -2.82 -17.50
N VAL A 185 -41.49 -2.15 -17.30
CA VAL A 185 -40.15 -2.66 -17.57
C VAL A 185 -39.38 -2.69 -16.26
N ILE A 186 -39.00 -3.90 -15.83
CA ILE A 186 -38.30 -4.10 -14.55
C ILE A 186 -36.89 -4.63 -14.77
N SER A 187 -35.96 -4.26 -13.89
CA SER A 187 -34.67 -4.93 -13.74
C SER A 187 -34.73 -5.77 -12.49
N VAL A 188 -34.34 -7.03 -12.62
CA VAL A 188 -34.33 -7.95 -11.50
C VAL A 188 -32.90 -8.43 -11.23
N ASP A 189 -32.44 -8.30 -9.99
CA ASP A 189 -31.09 -8.70 -9.59
C ASP A 189 -31.04 -9.30 -8.18
N THR A 190 -30.18 -10.30 -7.99
CA THR A 190 -29.75 -10.75 -6.67
C THR A 190 -28.40 -10.18 -6.36
N LYS A 191 -28.38 -9.28 -5.37
CA LYS A 191 -27.10 -8.76 -4.89
C LYS A 191 -26.43 -9.81 -3.98
N LYS A 192 -25.14 -9.57 -3.73
CA LYS A 192 -24.28 -10.35 -2.85
C LYS A 192 -25.04 -10.79 -1.59
N LYS A 193 -24.93 -12.07 -1.24
CA LYS A 193 -25.49 -12.64 -0.01
C LYS A 193 -24.71 -12.04 1.16
N GLU A 194 -25.41 -11.38 2.07
CA GLU A 194 -24.80 -10.74 3.23
C GLU A 194 -24.88 -11.70 4.43
N LEU A 195 -23.77 -11.84 5.15
CA LEU A 195 -23.73 -12.61 6.39
C LEU A 195 -24.38 -11.78 7.49
N VAL A 196 -25.32 -12.39 8.22
CA VAL A 196 -26.00 -11.71 9.34
C VAL A 196 -25.21 -11.97 10.61
N GLY A 197 -24.59 -10.92 11.17
CA GLY A 197 -23.80 -11.00 12.40
C GLY A 197 -22.67 -9.97 12.42
N PRO A 198 -21.84 -9.96 13.48
CA PRO A 198 -20.72 -9.05 13.63
C PRO A 198 -19.55 -9.47 12.72
N PHE A 199 -19.74 -9.43 11.41
CA PHE A 199 -18.73 -9.77 10.42
C PHE A 199 -17.96 -8.55 9.95
N LYS A 200 -16.71 -8.75 9.55
CA LYS A 200 -15.84 -7.68 9.10
C LYS A 200 -16.31 -7.14 7.74
N ASN A 201 -16.90 -5.94 7.75
CA ASN A 201 -17.25 -5.22 6.54
C ASN A 201 -16.10 -4.28 6.12
N GLY A 202 -15.94 -4.05 4.80
CA GLY A 202 -14.89 -3.19 4.26
C GLY A 202 -15.13 -1.68 4.42
N GLY A 203 -16.30 -1.29 4.93
CA GLY A 203 -16.65 0.08 5.26
C GLY A 203 -15.97 0.57 6.53
N ARG A 204 -15.87 1.88 6.70
CA ARG A 204 -15.43 2.51 7.94
C ARG A 204 -16.55 3.42 8.42
N GLU A 205 -17.02 3.19 9.63
CA GLU A 205 -17.98 4.06 10.29
C GLU A 205 -17.29 4.85 11.40
N TRP A 206 -17.84 6.02 11.72
CA TRP A 206 -17.31 6.84 12.80
C TRP A 206 -17.62 6.18 14.14
N GLN A 207 -16.58 5.91 14.93
CA GLN A 207 -16.68 5.36 16.27
C GLN A 207 -15.81 6.21 17.24
N PRO A 208 -16.14 6.25 18.54
CA PRO A 208 -15.30 6.86 19.55
C PRO A 208 -13.86 6.32 19.52
N LYS A 209 -12.89 7.20 19.78
CA LYS A 209 -11.48 6.86 19.68
C LYS A 209 -11.11 5.79 20.73
N GLY A 210 -10.69 4.62 20.26
CA GLY A 210 -10.29 3.49 21.11
C GLY A 210 -11.38 2.44 21.31
N GLU A 211 -12.56 2.65 20.74
CA GLU A 211 -13.71 1.76 20.83
C GLU A 211 -14.10 1.27 19.42
N PRO A 212 -13.26 0.47 18.74
CA PRO A 212 -13.65 -0.12 17.48
C PRO A 212 -14.78 -1.13 17.71
N GLU A 213 -15.68 -1.24 16.75
CA GLU A 213 -16.70 -2.30 16.77
C GLU A 213 -16.03 -3.66 16.66
N GLU A 214 -16.33 -4.55 17.61
CA GLU A 214 -15.78 -5.90 17.64
C GLU A 214 -16.46 -6.76 16.58
N VAL A 215 -15.64 -7.33 15.69
CA VAL A 215 -16.09 -8.22 14.62
C VAL A 215 -15.40 -9.57 14.72
N LEU A 216 -16.07 -10.61 14.24
CA LEU A 216 -15.56 -11.97 14.19
C LEU A 216 -14.29 -12.03 13.35
N VAL A 217 -13.32 -12.80 13.84
CA VAL A 217 -12.04 -13.05 13.16
C VAL A 217 -12.23 -13.89 11.89
N HIS A 218 -13.32 -14.68 11.84
CA HIS A 218 -13.60 -15.61 10.75
C HIS A 218 -15.01 -15.38 10.18
N ASP A 219 -15.13 -15.44 8.85
CA ASP A 219 -16.38 -15.24 8.11
C ASP A 219 -17.20 -16.53 7.95
N PHE A 220 -17.22 -17.40 8.98
CA PHE A 220 -18.05 -18.61 8.93
C PHE A 220 -19.52 -18.23 9.11
N ILE A 221 -20.39 -18.78 8.26
CA ILE A 221 -21.84 -18.58 8.37
C ILE A 221 -22.27 -19.05 9.76
N ASP A 222 -22.83 -18.13 10.54
CA ASP A 222 -23.50 -18.46 11.78
C ASP A 222 -24.70 -19.37 11.45
N LYS A 223 -24.75 -20.57 12.04
CA LYS A 223 -25.79 -21.56 11.70
C LYS A 223 -27.18 -21.16 12.20
N GLN A 224 -27.27 -20.23 13.15
CA GLN A 224 -28.54 -19.71 13.69
C GLN A 224 -28.99 -18.44 12.98
N LEU A 225 -28.08 -17.50 12.69
CA LEU A 225 -28.41 -16.24 12.00
C LEU A 225 -28.40 -16.37 10.47
N GLY A 226 -27.56 -17.24 9.92
CA GLY A 226 -27.51 -17.56 8.51
C GLY A 226 -27.00 -16.42 7.62
N LYS A 227 -27.61 -16.29 6.44
CA LYS A 227 -27.30 -15.25 5.45
C LYS A 227 -28.61 -14.68 4.91
N VAL A 228 -28.59 -13.41 4.55
CA VAL A 228 -29.69 -12.77 3.83
C VAL A 228 -29.37 -12.57 2.37
N ILE A 229 -30.40 -12.73 1.55
CA ILE A 229 -30.34 -12.63 0.10
C ILE A 229 -31.24 -11.48 -0.33
N PRO A 230 -30.69 -10.27 -0.50
CA PRO A 230 -31.44 -9.16 -1.02
C PRO A 230 -31.73 -9.36 -2.51
N TYR A 231 -33.02 -9.39 -2.84
CA TYR A 231 -33.55 -9.53 -4.18
C TYR A 231 -34.24 -8.24 -4.59
N GLY A 232 -33.64 -7.52 -5.54
CA GLY A 232 -34.14 -6.23 -6.02
C GLY A 232 -35.01 -6.38 -7.26
N VAL A 233 -36.15 -5.70 -7.28
CA VAL A 233 -36.97 -5.44 -8.47
C VAL A 233 -37.01 -3.93 -8.67
N PHE A 234 -36.45 -3.44 -9.77
CA PHE A 234 -36.37 -2.01 -10.07
C PHE A 234 -37.20 -1.68 -11.30
N ASP A 235 -38.19 -0.82 -11.15
CA ASP A 235 -39.01 -0.32 -12.26
C ASP A 235 -38.29 0.83 -12.98
N LEU A 236 -37.93 0.62 -14.25
CA LEU A 236 -37.24 1.64 -15.05
C LEU A 236 -38.13 2.82 -15.42
N SER A 237 -39.42 2.57 -15.63
CA SER A 237 -40.36 3.57 -16.13
C SER A 237 -40.71 4.57 -15.05
N LEU A 238 -40.76 4.12 -13.79
CA LEU A 238 -41.11 4.95 -12.64
C LEU A 238 -39.92 5.30 -11.74
N ASN A 239 -38.74 4.71 -12.01
CA ASN A 239 -37.52 4.92 -11.22
C ASN A 239 -37.71 4.55 -9.74
N GLU A 240 -38.35 3.41 -9.48
CA GLU A 240 -38.69 2.95 -8.13
C GLU A 240 -38.20 1.52 -7.89
N GLY A 241 -37.76 1.25 -6.67
CA GLY A 241 -37.23 -0.05 -6.26
C GLY A 241 -38.13 -0.77 -5.26
N TRP A 242 -38.13 -2.09 -5.35
CA TRP A 242 -38.64 -3.00 -4.34
C TRP A 242 -37.55 -3.99 -3.96
N VAL A 243 -37.43 -4.28 -2.67
CA VAL A 243 -36.46 -5.25 -2.15
C VAL A 243 -37.21 -6.32 -1.38
N SER A 244 -36.99 -7.57 -1.76
CA SER A 244 -37.38 -8.74 -0.97
C SER A 244 -36.14 -9.31 -0.31
N VAL A 245 -36.18 -9.53 1.01
CA VAL A 245 -35.07 -10.12 1.75
C VAL A 245 -35.37 -11.59 2.02
N GLY A 246 -34.64 -12.48 1.35
CA GLY A 246 -34.72 -13.91 1.57
C GLY A 246 -33.82 -14.31 2.73
N ILE A 247 -34.32 -15.13 3.64
CA ILE A 247 -33.57 -15.67 4.79
C ILE A 247 -33.03 -17.08 4.53
N ASP A 248 -33.19 -17.58 3.30
CA ASP A 248 -32.87 -18.96 2.91
C ASP A 248 -32.16 -18.99 1.54
N HIS A 249 -32.45 -19.98 0.68
CA HIS A 249 -31.75 -20.18 -0.59
C HIS A 249 -32.21 -19.21 -1.70
N ASP A 250 -31.26 -18.84 -2.57
CA ASP A 250 -31.54 -18.09 -3.80
C ASP A 250 -32.02 -19.08 -4.86
N THR A 251 -33.33 -19.15 -5.03
CA THR A 251 -34.00 -20.12 -5.92
C THR A 251 -34.83 -19.39 -6.97
N ALA A 252 -35.10 -20.05 -8.09
CA ALA A 252 -36.03 -19.53 -9.10
C ALA A 252 -37.43 -19.24 -8.50
N GLN A 253 -37.86 -20.03 -7.51
CA GLN A 253 -39.10 -19.78 -6.80
C GLN A 253 -39.06 -18.45 -6.02
N PHE A 254 -37.96 -18.17 -5.33
CA PHE A 254 -37.78 -16.90 -4.63
C PHE A 254 -37.80 -15.71 -5.59
N ALA A 255 -37.14 -15.83 -6.74
CA ALA A 255 -37.16 -14.82 -7.80
C ALA A 255 -38.58 -14.50 -8.30
N VAL A 256 -39.36 -15.53 -8.65
CA VAL A 256 -40.74 -15.37 -9.11
C VAL A 256 -41.63 -14.77 -8.02
N GLN A 257 -41.46 -15.20 -6.76
CA GLN A 257 -42.21 -14.65 -5.64
C GLN A 257 -41.86 -13.19 -5.35
N ALA A 258 -40.61 -12.78 -5.51
CA ALA A 258 -40.19 -11.39 -5.35
C ALA A 258 -40.85 -10.47 -6.39
N ILE A 259 -40.86 -10.88 -7.67
CA ILE A 259 -41.56 -10.18 -8.75
C ILE A 259 -43.08 -10.16 -8.47
N GLY A 260 -43.66 -11.29 -8.07
CA GLY A 260 -45.08 -11.39 -7.75
C GLY A 260 -45.50 -10.48 -6.59
N ARG A 261 -44.69 -10.41 -5.52
CA ARG A 261 -44.94 -9.50 -4.39
C ARG A 261 -44.82 -8.04 -4.79
N TRP A 262 -43.81 -7.69 -5.59
CA TRP A 262 -43.71 -6.35 -6.16
C TRP A 262 -44.97 -6.00 -6.97
N TRP A 263 -45.44 -6.89 -7.84
CA TRP A 263 -46.65 -6.65 -8.63
C TRP A 263 -47.89 -6.45 -7.75
N GLN A 264 -48.12 -7.32 -6.77
CA GLN A 264 -49.28 -7.25 -5.88
C GLN A 264 -49.29 -5.99 -5.00
N LYS A 265 -48.13 -5.58 -4.49
CA LYS A 265 -48.04 -4.47 -3.53
C LYS A 265 -47.87 -3.10 -4.20
N MET A 266 -47.24 -3.08 -5.37
CA MET A 266 -46.73 -1.87 -5.99
C MET A 266 -47.12 -1.78 -7.48
N GLY A 267 -46.76 -2.77 -8.30
CA GLY A 267 -46.91 -2.71 -9.76
C GLY A 267 -48.38 -2.62 -10.24
N SER A 268 -49.26 -3.46 -9.71
CA SER A 268 -50.67 -3.55 -10.13
C SER A 268 -51.45 -2.23 -9.99
N LYS A 269 -51.16 -1.44 -8.96
CA LYS A 269 -51.79 -0.12 -8.75
C LYS A 269 -51.29 0.93 -9.75
N ARG A 270 -50.05 0.78 -10.20
CA ARG A 270 -49.38 1.72 -11.13
C ARG A 270 -49.65 1.38 -12.59
N TYR A 271 -49.96 0.11 -12.86
CA TYR A 271 -50.24 -0.42 -14.18
C TYR A 271 -51.59 -1.17 -14.25
N PRO A 272 -52.72 -0.49 -13.96
CA PRO A 272 -54.03 -1.13 -13.75
C PRO A 272 -54.59 -1.88 -14.97
N TYR A 273 -54.18 -1.52 -16.19
CA TYR A 273 -54.67 -2.10 -17.44
C TYR A 273 -53.59 -2.83 -18.24
N ARG A 274 -52.46 -3.20 -17.62
CA ARG A 274 -51.32 -3.80 -18.33
C ARG A 274 -51.24 -5.29 -18.05
N GLN A 275 -51.04 -6.07 -19.12
CA GLN A 275 -51.12 -7.54 -19.09
C GLN A 275 -49.76 -8.22 -19.22
N ARG A 276 -48.67 -7.47 -19.45
CA ARG A 276 -47.34 -8.02 -19.71
C ARG A 276 -46.28 -7.21 -18.99
N ILE A 277 -45.26 -7.90 -18.51
CA ILE A 277 -44.07 -7.36 -17.85
C ILE A 277 -42.86 -7.89 -18.64
N VAL A 278 -41.84 -7.06 -18.83
CA VAL A 278 -40.54 -7.51 -19.33
C VAL A 278 -39.47 -7.27 -18.27
N ASP A 279 -38.65 -8.29 -18.02
CA ASP A 279 -37.44 -8.20 -17.22
C ASP A 279 -36.23 -7.94 -18.13
N HIS A 280 -35.48 -6.89 -17.82
CA HIS A 280 -34.19 -6.59 -18.46
C HIS A 280 -33.10 -6.70 -17.39
N ARG A 281 -32.08 -7.53 -17.60
CA ARG A 281 -30.90 -7.51 -16.72
C ARG A 281 -29.93 -6.45 -17.19
N ARG A 282 -29.76 -5.39 -16.39
CA ARG A 282 -28.62 -4.48 -16.54
C ARG A 282 -27.37 -5.20 -16.06
N TRP A 283 -26.54 -5.68 -16.99
CA TRP A 283 -25.17 -6.11 -16.66
C TRP A 283 -24.45 -4.91 -16.06
N GLY A 284 -24.18 -4.95 -14.76
CA GLY A 284 -23.45 -3.90 -14.07
C GLY A 284 -22.03 -3.78 -14.63
N TRP A 285 -21.66 -2.55 -15.00
CA TRP A 285 -20.28 -2.14 -15.30
C TRP A 285 -19.41 -2.21 -14.05
#